data_AF-A0A536DBR5-F1
#
_entry.id   AF-A0A536DBR5-F1
#
_cell.length_a   1.000
_cell.length_b   1.000
_cell.length_c   1.000
_cell.angle_alpha   90.00
_cell.angle_beta   90.00
_cell.angle_gamma   90.00
#
_symmetry.space_group_name_H-M   'P 1'
#
loop_
_entity.id
_entity.type
_entity.pdbx_description
1 polymer ?
#
loop_
_entity_poly.entity_id
_entity_poly.type
_entity_poly.pdbx_seq_one_letter_code
_entity_poly.pdbx_strand_id
1 'polypeptide(L)'
;MPARAKYSYSVTVVVANRDRAVLAWFKDLWGGWVVSVPGTERSREAWNWRSPTGCSSEPFLVGIRPWLKIKAPQCDNALAMIAVLRRSRYTLGRKSLPSEWASLQEQHYWIQREMNHRGTAPFVAEAMHSPRAISRSRRAAKLMSC
;
A
#
# COMPACT_ATOMS: atom_id res chain seq x y z
N MET A 1 4.43 19.09 -23.52
CA MET A 1 4.58 18.49 -22.16
C MET A 1 4.11 17.05 -22.22
N PRO A 2 4.88 16.06 -21.75
CA PRO A 2 4.41 14.68 -21.73
C PRO A 2 3.13 14.62 -20.91
N ALA A 3 2.11 13.91 -21.43
CA ALA A 3 0.83 13.76 -20.76
C ALA A 3 1.07 13.19 -19.35
N ARG A 4 0.86 14.03 -18.32
CA ARG A 4 0.91 13.60 -16.92
C ARG A 4 -0.06 12.43 -16.78
N ALA A 5 0.47 11.22 -16.63
CA ALA A 5 -0.34 10.05 -16.38
C ALA A 5 -1.21 10.31 -15.15
N LYS A 6 -2.52 10.19 -15.30
CA LYS A 6 -3.46 10.36 -14.19
C LYS A 6 -3.33 9.15 -13.28
N TYR A 7 -2.78 9.35 -12.08
CA TYR A 7 -2.66 8.31 -11.08
C TYR A 7 -3.85 8.33 -10.13
N SER A 8 -4.27 7.15 -9.68
CA SER A 8 -5.25 6.97 -8.62
C SER A 8 -4.56 6.27 -7.46
N TYR A 9 -4.67 6.85 -6.27
CA TYR A 9 -4.03 6.33 -5.08
C TYR A 9 -5.07 5.68 -4.16
N SER A 10 -4.67 4.61 -3.49
CA SER A 10 -5.47 3.95 -2.46
C SER A 10 -4.57 3.38 -1.38
N VAL A 11 -5.11 3.27 -0.17
CA VAL A 11 -4.45 2.57 0.93
C VAL A 11 -4.84 1.11 0.89
N THR A 12 -3.88 0.22 1.10
CA THR A 12 -4.11 -1.23 1.23
C THR A 12 -3.15 -1.76 2.27
N VAL A 13 -3.67 -2.54 3.21
CA VAL A 13 -2.87 -3.25 4.20
C VAL A 13 -2.83 -4.73 3.84
N VAL A 14 -1.65 -5.33 3.97
CA VAL A 14 -1.45 -6.76 3.75
C VAL A 14 -0.74 -7.34 4.96
N VAL A 15 -1.31 -8.41 5.52
CA VAL A 15 -0.71 -9.21 6.59
C VAL A 15 -0.41 -10.58 6.03
N ALA A 16 0.87 -10.99 6.08
CA ALA A 16 1.32 -12.29 5.62
C ALA A 16 1.53 -13.23 6.81
N ASN A 17 0.99 -14.44 6.75
CA ASN A 17 1.20 -15.46 7.78
C ASN A 17 1.15 -16.88 7.16
N ARG A 18 1.85 -17.84 7.76
CA ARG A 18 1.76 -19.27 7.41
C ARG A 18 0.64 -19.99 8.14
N ASP A 19 0.08 -19.39 9.18
CA ASP A 19 -1.13 -19.92 9.79
C ASP A 19 -2.35 -19.25 9.15
N ARG A 20 -3.11 -20.04 8.38
CA ARG A 20 -4.34 -19.58 7.73
C ARG A 20 -5.43 -19.25 8.76
N ALA A 21 -5.48 -19.95 9.90
CA ALA A 21 -6.52 -19.74 10.91
C ALA A 21 -6.41 -18.34 11.53
N VAL A 22 -5.19 -17.86 11.76
CA VAL A 22 -4.95 -16.47 12.20
C VAL A 22 -5.52 -15.47 11.19
N LEU A 23 -5.31 -15.70 9.89
CA LEU A 23 -5.82 -14.77 8.86
C LEU A 23 -7.33 -14.89 8.63
N ALA A 24 -7.91 -16.06 8.88
CA ALA A 24 -9.36 -16.23 8.92
C ALA A 24 -9.97 -15.40 10.05
N TRP A 25 -9.37 -15.43 11.25
CA TRP A 25 -9.77 -14.56 12.35
C TRP A 25 -9.67 -13.06 12.00
N PHE A 26 -8.62 -12.63 11.30
CA PHE A 26 -8.52 -11.26 10.77
C PHE A 26 -9.67 -10.92 9.83
N LYS A 27 -10.04 -11.86 8.94
CA LYS A 27 -11.15 -11.68 8.01
C LYS A 27 -12.48 -11.52 8.75
N ASP A 28 -12.72 -12.35 9.76
CA ASP A 28 -13.98 -12.32 10.49
C ASP A 28 -14.11 -11.05 11.35
N LEU A 29 -13.00 -10.58 11.93
CA LEU A 29 -12.98 -9.39 12.78
C LEU A 29 -12.96 -8.07 11.98
N TRP A 30 -12.18 -8.00 10.90
CA TRP A 30 -11.89 -6.75 10.17
C TRP A 30 -12.39 -6.73 8.73
N GLY A 31 -13.07 -7.78 8.28
CA GLY A 31 -13.46 -7.96 6.89
C GLY A 31 -12.28 -8.25 5.96
N GLY A 32 -12.43 -7.92 4.67
CA GLY A 32 -11.39 -8.16 3.68
C GLY A 32 -11.37 -9.61 3.16
N TRP A 33 -10.20 -10.07 2.69
CA TRP A 33 -10.08 -11.39 2.07
C TRP A 33 -8.71 -12.02 2.29
N VAL A 34 -8.69 -13.35 2.35
CA VAL A 34 -7.47 -14.17 2.49
C VAL A 34 -7.13 -14.78 1.14
N VAL A 35 -5.88 -14.64 0.72
CA VAL A 35 -5.36 -15.14 -0.56
C VAL A 35 -4.18 -16.06 -0.30
N SER A 36 -4.15 -17.25 -0.91
CA SER A 36 -2.95 -18.11 -0.86
C SER A 36 -1.82 -17.48 -1.68
N VAL A 37 -0.60 -17.60 -1.17
CA VAL A 37 0.64 -17.24 -1.84
C VAL A 37 1.46 -18.51 -1.99
N PRO A 38 1.58 -19.05 -3.22
CA PRO A 38 2.32 -20.28 -3.43
C PRO A 38 3.78 -20.11 -3.01
N GLY A 39 4.36 -21.18 -2.48
CA GLY A 39 5.78 -21.25 -2.20
C GLY A 39 6.63 -21.14 -3.46
N THR A 40 7.91 -20.86 -3.26
CA THR A 40 8.95 -20.95 -4.29
C THR A 40 10.04 -21.89 -3.76
N GLU A 41 11.06 -22.22 -4.57
CA GLU A 41 12.22 -22.99 -4.10
C GLU A 41 12.85 -22.43 -2.81
N ARG A 42 12.74 -21.11 -2.59
CA ARG A 42 13.34 -20.41 -1.43
C ARG A 42 12.33 -20.00 -0.36
N SER A 43 11.04 -20.30 -0.54
CA SER A 43 10.00 -19.83 0.38
C SER A 43 8.87 -20.84 0.51
N ARG A 44 8.44 -21.11 1.74
CA ARG A 44 7.25 -21.95 1.99
C ARG A 44 5.99 -21.24 1.53
N GLU A 45 4.94 -22.02 1.28
CA GLU A 45 3.58 -21.49 1.10
C GLU A 45 3.18 -20.63 2.30
N ALA A 46 2.46 -19.55 2.02
CA ALA A 46 1.90 -18.66 3.02
C ALA A 46 0.55 -18.13 2.54
N TRP A 47 -0.12 -17.38 3.40
CA TRP A 47 -1.37 -16.71 3.09
C TRP A 47 -1.22 -15.21 3.39
N ASN A 48 -1.97 -14.42 2.63
CA ASN A 48 -2.07 -12.99 2.82
C ASN A 48 -3.52 -12.61 3.13
N TRP A 49 -3.76 -11.99 4.27
CA TRP A 49 -4.98 -11.21 4.48
C TRP A 49 -4.79 -9.83 3.88
N ARG A 50 -5.81 -9.34 3.16
CA ARG A 50 -5.84 -8.00 2.58
C ARG A 50 -7.02 -7.23 3.15
N SER A 51 -6.75 -6.04 3.67
CA SER A 51 -7.80 -5.15 4.14
C SER A 51 -8.68 -4.65 2.99
N PRO A 52 -9.93 -4.25 3.27
CA PRO A 52 -10.73 -3.45 2.34
C PRO A 52 -9.97 -2.20 1.87
N THR A 53 -10.01 -1.85 0.59
CA THR A 53 -9.15 -0.79 0.02
C THR A 53 -9.61 0.63 0.37
N GLY A 54 -8.67 1.58 0.30
CA GLY A 54 -8.94 3.01 0.48
C GLY A 54 -9.42 3.33 1.89
N CYS A 55 -10.46 4.16 1.99
CA CYS A 55 -11.01 4.61 3.27
C CYS A 55 -11.55 3.46 4.13
N SER A 56 -11.94 2.34 3.53
CA SER A 56 -12.45 1.18 4.27
C SER A 56 -11.38 0.44 5.07
N SER A 57 -10.09 0.75 4.89
CA SER A 57 -9.00 0.26 5.75
C SER A 57 -8.91 0.98 7.11
N GLU A 58 -9.58 2.12 7.27
CA GLU A 58 -9.46 2.98 8.46
C GLU A 58 -9.76 2.26 9.78
N PRO A 59 -10.86 1.49 9.93
CA PRO A 59 -11.16 0.84 11.20
C PRO A 59 -10.04 -0.11 11.67
N PHE A 60 -9.46 -0.85 10.74
CA PHE A 60 -8.32 -1.72 11.03
C PHE A 60 -7.08 -0.92 11.48
N LEU A 61 -6.73 0.13 10.72
CA LEU A 61 -5.55 0.95 11.02
C LEU A 61 -5.68 1.66 12.37
N VAL A 62 -6.84 2.27 12.66
CA VAL A 62 -7.11 2.90 13.96
C VAL A 62 -7.10 1.86 15.08
N GLY A 63 -7.73 0.71 14.87
CA GLY A 63 -7.81 -0.35 15.88
C GLY A 63 -6.46 -0.95 16.25
N ILE A 64 -5.54 -1.10 15.28
CA ILE A 64 -4.22 -1.69 15.55
C ILE A 64 -3.17 -0.66 15.96
N ARG A 65 -3.38 0.63 15.66
CA ARG A 65 -2.39 1.70 15.88
C ARG A 65 -1.79 1.76 17.30
N PRO A 66 -2.57 1.57 18.40
CA PRO A 66 -2.01 1.61 19.76
C PRO A 66 -0.95 0.53 20.02
N TRP A 67 -1.00 -0.57 19.27
CA TRP A 67 -0.11 -1.72 19.44
C TRP A 67 1.09 -1.71 18.49
N LEU A 68 1.07 -0.83 17.47
CA LEU A 68 2.18 -0.69 16.53
C LEU A 68 3.31 0.13 17.16
N LYS A 69 4.49 -0.48 17.26
CA LYS A 69 5.74 0.21 17.62
C LYS A 69 6.57 0.53 16.38
N ILE A 70 6.95 -0.53 15.66
CA ILE A 70 7.84 -0.42 14.49
C ILE A 70 7.13 0.23 13.30
N LYS A 71 5.84 -0.11 13.08
CA LYS A 71 5.06 0.35 11.92
C LYS A 71 4.12 1.52 12.22
N ALA A 72 4.30 2.18 13.36
CA ALA A 72 3.49 3.34 13.74
C ALA A 72 3.57 4.47 12.70
N PRO A 73 4.76 4.92 12.24
CA PRO A 73 4.85 6.01 11.27
C PRO A 73 4.15 5.69 9.93
N GLN A 74 4.27 4.45 9.45
CA GLN A 74 3.58 3.98 8.25
C GLN A 74 2.06 3.98 8.44
N CYS A 75 1.58 3.58 9.61
CA CYS A 75 0.16 3.61 9.94
C CYS A 75 -0.37 5.05 9.98
N ASP A 76 0.36 5.98 10.61
CA ASP A 76 -0.03 7.38 10.72
C ASP A 76 -0.09 8.06 9.34
N ASN A 77 0.91 7.81 8.49
CA ASN A 77 0.90 8.29 7.11
C ASN A 77 -0.27 7.71 6.29
N ALA A 78 -0.59 6.42 6.49
CA ALA A 78 -1.74 5.80 5.83
C ALA A 78 -3.08 6.41 6.29
N LEU A 79 -3.23 6.73 7.58
CA LEU A 79 -4.40 7.41 8.12
C LEU A 79 -4.52 8.84 7.58
N ALA A 80 -3.40 9.58 7.48
CA ALA A 80 -3.37 10.90 6.85
C ALA A 80 -3.80 10.84 5.37
N MET A 81 -3.30 9.85 4.62
CA MET A 81 -3.73 9.59 3.25
C MET A 81 -5.23 9.29 3.15
N ILE A 82 -5.79 8.50 4.08
CA ILE A 82 -7.23 8.22 4.13
C ILE A 82 -8.02 9.51 4.37
N ALA A 83 -7.56 10.41 5.23
CA ALA A 83 -8.23 11.70 5.46
C ALA A 83 -8.33 12.51 4.17
N VAL A 84 -7.27 12.56 3.36
CA VAL A 84 -7.25 13.22 2.04
C VAL A 84 -8.22 12.54 1.06
N LEU A 85 -8.23 11.21 1.02
CA LEU A 85 -9.12 10.42 0.16
C LEU A 85 -10.61 10.54 0.55
N ARG A 86 -10.93 10.65 1.84
CA ARG A 86 -12.30 10.90 2.30
C ARG A 86 -12.76 12.27 1.84
N ARG A 87 -11.94 13.30 2.05
CA ARG A 87 -12.23 14.67 1.62
C ARG A 87 -12.52 14.74 0.12
N SER A 88 -11.70 14.07 -0.70
CA SER A 88 -11.94 14.03 -2.15
C SER A 88 -13.26 13.37 -2.53
N ARG A 89 -13.60 12.22 -1.94
CA ARG A 89 -14.82 11.49 -2.25
C ARG A 89 -16.09 12.24 -1.85
N TYR A 90 -16.13 12.82 -0.65
CA TYR A 90 -17.32 13.50 -0.14
C TYR A 90 -17.52 14.90 -0.73
N THR A 91 -16.45 15.61 -1.07
CA THR A 91 -16.56 17.01 -1.54
C THR A 91 -16.78 17.14 -3.04
N LEU A 92 -16.33 16.18 -3.87
CA LEU A 92 -16.24 16.38 -5.32
C LEU A 92 -17.18 15.50 -6.16
N GLY A 93 -17.70 14.39 -5.64
CA GLY A 93 -18.52 13.48 -6.44
C GLY A 93 -17.79 13.03 -7.71
N ARG A 94 -18.35 13.36 -8.90
CA ARG A 94 -17.74 13.07 -10.22
C ARG A 94 -16.75 14.15 -10.71
N LYS A 95 -16.54 15.25 -9.98
CA LYS A 95 -15.66 16.35 -10.39
C LYS A 95 -14.18 15.96 -10.29
N SER A 96 -13.35 16.65 -11.07
CA SER A 96 -11.90 16.45 -11.03
C SER A 96 -11.32 16.81 -9.66
N LEU A 97 -10.32 16.04 -9.22
CA LEU A 97 -9.55 16.31 -8.02
C LEU A 97 -8.76 17.63 -8.18
N PRO A 98 -8.85 18.58 -7.23
CA PRO A 98 -7.96 19.75 -7.19
C PRO A 98 -6.49 19.32 -7.22
N SER A 99 -5.67 20.10 -7.92
CA SER A 99 -4.23 19.82 -8.07
C SER A 99 -3.52 19.69 -6.73
N GLU A 100 -3.86 20.52 -5.75
CA GLU A 100 -3.30 20.48 -4.40
C GLU A 100 -3.56 19.14 -3.70
N TRP A 101 -4.77 18.60 -3.83
CA TRP A 101 -5.12 17.32 -3.20
C TRP A 101 -4.46 16.15 -3.92
N ALA A 102 -4.28 16.26 -5.24
CA ALA A 102 -3.51 15.27 -6.01
C ALA A 102 -2.04 15.25 -5.58
N SER A 103 -1.42 16.43 -5.43
CA SER A 103 -0.05 16.56 -4.94
C SER A 103 0.10 16.02 -3.52
N LEU A 104 -0.87 16.28 -2.63
CA LEU A 104 -0.83 15.78 -1.26
C LEU A 104 -0.96 14.24 -1.20
N GLN A 105 -1.84 13.66 -2.03
CA GLN A 105 -1.93 12.20 -2.18
C GLN A 105 -0.60 11.60 -2.65
N GLU A 106 0.04 12.24 -3.63
CA GLU A 106 1.34 11.82 -4.16
C GLU A 106 2.45 11.94 -3.10
N GLN A 107 2.44 13.01 -2.30
CA GLN A 107 3.38 13.19 -1.19
C GLN A 107 3.28 12.04 -0.18
N HIS A 108 2.07 11.71 0.28
CA HIS A 108 1.86 10.59 1.21
C HIS A 108 2.28 9.25 0.60
N TYR A 109 2.06 9.06 -0.71
CA TYR A 109 2.55 7.89 -1.43
C TYR A 109 4.07 7.79 -1.38
N TRP A 110 4.81 8.87 -1.64
CA TRP A 110 6.27 8.87 -1.61
C TRP A 110 6.84 8.63 -0.21
N ILE A 111 6.29 9.30 0.81
CA ILE A 111 6.64 9.06 2.21
C ILE A 111 6.46 7.57 2.57
N GLN A 112 5.34 6.97 2.15
CA GLN A 112 5.09 5.55 2.40
C GLN A 112 6.10 4.64 1.71
N ARG A 113 6.52 4.99 0.48
CA ARG A 113 7.48 4.22 -0.32
C ARG A 113 8.88 4.29 0.28
N GLU A 114 9.29 5.46 0.72
CA GLU A 114 10.55 5.68 1.41
C GLU A 114 10.61 4.84 2.69
N MET A 115 9.59 4.93 3.55
CA MET A 115 9.51 4.13 4.78
C MET A 115 9.45 2.61 4.55
N ASN A 116 9.02 2.17 3.37
CA ASN A 116 8.95 0.76 3.00
C ASN A 116 10.17 0.30 2.19
N HIS A 117 11.07 1.22 1.84
CA HIS A 117 12.30 0.90 1.16
C HIS A 117 13.14 -0.04 2.03
N ARG A 118 13.76 -1.02 1.38
CA ARG A 118 14.55 -2.06 2.05
C ARG A 118 15.97 -2.03 1.51
N GLY A 119 16.93 -2.28 2.39
CA GLY A 119 18.35 -2.28 2.06
C GLY A 119 19.04 -0.97 2.43
N THR A 120 20.32 -0.88 2.07
CA THR A 120 21.20 0.26 2.40
C THR A 120 21.29 1.29 1.28
N ALA A 121 20.82 0.97 0.08
CA ALA A 121 20.84 1.91 -1.04
C ALA A 121 19.94 3.13 -0.74
N PRO A 122 20.33 4.34 -1.17
CA PRO A 122 19.49 5.53 -1.01
C PRO A 122 18.15 5.34 -1.73
N PHE A 123 17.08 5.86 -1.12
CA PHE A 123 15.77 5.86 -1.75
C PHE A 123 15.74 6.90 -2.88
N VAL A 124 15.29 6.48 -4.07
CA VAL A 124 15.09 7.36 -5.22
C VAL A 124 13.62 7.33 -5.60
N ALA A 125 12.99 8.51 -5.60
CA ALA A 125 11.58 8.69 -5.98
C ALA A 125 11.44 8.67 -7.52
N GLU A 126 11.55 7.48 -8.11
CA GLU A 126 11.26 7.30 -9.53
C GLU A 126 9.75 7.16 -9.74
N ALA A 127 9.15 7.95 -10.63
CA ALA A 127 7.73 7.99 -10.98
C ALA A 127 7.19 6.69 -11.63
N MET A 128 7.38 5.55 -10.96
CA MET A 128 6.77 4.28 -11.28
C MET A 128 5.58 4.06 -10.34
N HIS A 129 4.40 4.48 -10.77
CA HIS A 129 3.17 4.38 -9.97
C HIS A 129 2.46 3.03 -10.13
N SER A 130 3.03 2.10 -10.90
CA SER A 130 2.50 0.74 -11.08
C SER A 130 3.41 -0.29 -10.40
N PRO A 131 2.94 -1.00 -9.35
CA PRO A 131 3.67 -2.11 -8.74
C PRO A 131 4.11 -3.17 -9.76
N ARG A 132 3.31 -3.39 -10.82
CA ARG A 132 3.65 -4.30 -11.93
C ARG A 132 4.77 -3.77 -12.81
N ALA A 133 4.81 -2.46 -13.07
CA ALA A 133 5.93 -1.84 -13.79
C ALA A 133 7.21 -1.96 -12.96
N ILE A 134 7.17 -1.63 -11.67
CA ILE A 134 8.30 -1.77 -10.74
C ILE A 134 8.81 -3.21 -10.71
N SER A 135 7.90 -4.19 -10.58
CA SER A 135 8.28 -5.60 -10.55
C SER A 135 8.91 -6.05 -11.87
N ARG A 136 8.40 -5.61 -13.02
CA ARG A 136 8.99 -5.88 -14.33
C ARG A 136 10.39 -5.27 -14.48
N SER A 137 10.54 -3.99 -14.15
CA SER A 137 11.84 -3.29 -14.22
C SER A 137 12.88 -3.95 -13.31
N ARG A 138 12.51 -4.33 -12.08
CA ARG A 138 13.40 -5.07 -11.17
C ARG A 138 13.81 -6.43 -11.70
N ARG A 139 12.88 -7.15 -12.33
CA ARG A 139 13.16 -8.47 -12.94
C ARG A 139 14.11 -8.33 -14.12
N ALA A 140 13.92 -7.31 -14.96
CA ALA A 140 14.79 -7.00 -16.09
C ALA A 140 16.21 -6.61 -15.64
N ALA A 141 16.33 -5.72 -14.65
CA ALA A 141 17.63 -5.31 -14.11
C ALA A 141 18.42 -6.50 -13.53
N LYS A 142 17.74 -7.43 -12.85
CA LYS A 142 18.37 -8.64 -12.29
C LYS A 142 18.85 -9.62 -13.37
N LEU A 143 18.19 -9.65 -14.53
CA LEU A 143 18.58 -10.48 -15.68
C LEU A 143 19.77 -9.90 -16.45
N MET A 144 20.00 -8.58 -16.37
CA MET A 144 21.14 -7.91 -17.01
C MET A 144 22.41 -7.89 -16.15
N SER A 145 22.31 -8.21 -14.86
CA SER A 145 23.43 -8.29 -13.92
C SER A 145 24.01 -9.70 -13.76
N CYS A 146 23.56 -10.66 -14.58
CA CYS A 146 24.07 -12.04 -14.66
C CYS A 146 24.73 -12.23 -16.03
#